data_AF-A0A146K9E6-F1
#
_entry.id   AF-A0A146K9E6-F1
#
_cell.length_a   1.000
_cell.length_b   1.000
_cell.length_c   1.000
_cell.angle_alpha   90.00
_cell.angle_beta   90.00
_cell.angle_gamma   90.00
#
_symmetry.space_group_name_H-M   'P 1'
#
loop_
_entity.id
_entity.type
_entity.pdbx_description
1 polymer ?
#
loop_
_entity_poly.entity_id
_entity_poly.type
_entity_poly.pdbx_seq_one_letter_code
_entity_poly.pdbx_strand_id
1 'polypeptide(L)'
;QKDLNPSAFFDCQFSSSGVFEDYTSLSIIDGLARIFNQLMLYWLLIGIGMVIKGFGESYSFGHCIEFSVRIISSLLDVLFNKMMALSETTKSVNTQGSLANILFTDTIKIQYFARNLTFLISIPLEMIIAIIFLGTYIS
;
A
#
# COMPACT_ATOMS: atom_id res chain seq x y z
N GLN A 1 33.95 -8.02 -22.39
CA GLN A 1 33.02 -7.11 -21.70
C GLN A 1 31.88 -7.94 -21.17
N LYS A 2 31.88 -8.20 -19.85
CA LYS A 2 30.81 -8.93 -19.18
C LYS A 2 30.03 -7.85 -18.42
N ASP A 3 28.85 -7.50 -18.91
CA ASP A 3 28.03 -6.46 -18.31
C ASP A 3 27.58 -6.89 -16.91
N LEU A 4 27.59 -5.95 -15.96
CA LEU A 4 27.10 -6.16 -14.60
C LEU A 4 25.58 -6.35 -14.66
N ASN A 5 25.15 -7.60 -14.83
CA ASN A 5 23.76 -7.97 -14.64
C ASN A 5 23.41 -7.89 -13.14
N PRO A 6 22.16 -7.52 -12.78
CA PRO A 6 21.72 -7.44 -11.38
C PRO A 6 21.90 -8.74 -10.61
N SER A 7 21.88 -9.89 -11.28
CA SER A 7 22.15 -11.21 -10.70
C SER A 7 23.59 -11.38 -10.20
N ALA A 8 24.55 -10.65 -10.76
CA ALA A 8 25.97 -10.74 -10.38
C ALA A 8 26.26 -10.17 -8.98
N PHE A 9 25.35 -9.38 -8.41
CA PHE A 9 25.48 -8.86 -7.04
C PHE A 9 24.91 -9.83 -5.98
N PHE A 10 24.10 -10.80 -6.39
CA PHE A 10 23.49 -11.77 -5.49
C PHE A 10 24.14 -13.16 -5.56
N ASP A 11 24.96 -13.42 -6.58
CA ASP A 11 25.83 -14.58 -6.62
C ASP A 11 26.97 -14.43 -5.61
N CYS A 12 26.85 -15.10 -4.45
CA CYS A 12 27.94 -15.23 -3.48
C CYS A 12 29.19 -15.95 -4.03
N GLN A 13 29.20 -16.37 -5.30
CA GLN A 13 30.38 -16.85 -6.02
C GLN A 13 31.21 -15.69 -6.59
N PHE A 14 31.56 -14.75 -5.72
CA PHE A 14 32.44 -13.62 -6.06
C PHE A 14 33.89 -14.04 -6.40
N SER A 15 34.26 -15.32 -6.26
CA SER A 15 35.63 -15.79 -6.49
C SER A 15 35.89 -16.52 -7.82
N SER A 16 34.88 -17.03 -8.53
CA SER A 16 35.12 -17.91 -9.71
C SER A 16 34.95 -17.23 -11.06
N SER A 17 34.45 -15.99 -11.10
CA SER A 17 34.03 -15.36 -12.36
C SER A 17 35.14 -14.58 -13.08
N GLY A 18 36.36 -14.52 -12.54
CA GLY A 18 37.51 -13.84 -13.16
C GLY A 18 37.29 -12.34 -13.44
N VAL A 19 36.17 -11.78 -12.97
CA VAL A 19 35.76 -10.42 -13.32
C VAL A 19 36.71 -9.42 -12.68
N PHE A 20 37.27 -9.69 -11.49
CA PHE A 20 38.09 -8.74 -10.73
C PHE A 20 39.58 -8.67 -11.11
N GLU A 21 40.11 -9.55 -11.97
CA GLU A 21 41.53 -9.44 -12.36
C GLU A 21 41.83 -8.12 -13.11
N ASP A 22 40.84 -7.54 -13.79
CA ASP A 22 40.94 -6.22 -14.44
C ASP A 22 40.57 -5.02 -13.54
N TYR A 23 40.01 -5.23 -12.35
CA TYR A 23 39.56 -4.14 -11.46
C TYR A 23 40.58 -3.79 -10.37
N THR A 24 41.60 -4.63 -10.16
CA THR A 24 42.68 -4.36 -9.20
C THR A 24 43.64 -3.26 -9.68
N SER A 25 43.57 -2.86 -10.95
CA SER A 25 44.42 -1.82 -11.54
C SER A 25 43.71 -0.48 -11.79
N LEU A 26 42.40 -0.38 -11.55
CA LEU A 26 41.63 0.85 -11.77
C LEU A 26 41.58 1.70 -10.49
N SER A 27 41.80 3.00 -10.64
CA SER A 27 41.55 4.00 -9.60
C SER A 27 40.14 3.83 -9.03
N ILE A 28 40.02 3.92 -7.70
CA ILE A 28 38.74 3.81 -6.97
C ILE A 28 37.66 4.72 -7.59
N ILE A 29 38.08 5.88 -8.11
CA ILE A 29 37.20 6.89 -8.73
C ILE A 29 36.63 6.38 -10.07
N ASP A 30 37.43 5.70 -10.88
CA ASP A 30 37.01 5.18 -12.19
C ASP A 30 36.14 3.92 -12.04
N GLY A 31 36.39 3.11 -11.01
CA GLY A 31 35.54 1.99 -10.63
C GLY A 31 34.16 2.46 -10.17
N LEU A 32 34.10 3.47 -9.29
CA LEU A 32 32.86 4.10 -8.84
C LEU A 32 32.06 4.70 -10.02
N ALA A 33 32.72 5.42 -10.91
CA ALA A 33 32.07 6.02 -12.07
C ALA A 33 31.42 4.97 -12.98
N ARG A 34 32.06 3.81 -13.20
CA ARG A 34 31.50 2.72 -14.00
C ARG A 34 30.32 2.00 -13.34
N ILE A 35 30.39 1.75 -12.03
CA ILE A 35 29.29 1.17 -11.26
C ILE A 35 28.07 2.10 -11.31
N PHE A 36 28.26 3.39 -11.05
CA PHE A 36 27.17 4.35 -11.14
C PHE A 36 26.58 4.43 -12.55
N ASN A 37 27.40 4.45 -13.59
CA ASN A 37 26.91 4.55 -14.96
C ASN A 37 26.08 3.32 -15.40
N GLN A 38 26.46 2.12 -14.97
CA GLN A 38 25.69 0.90 -15.27
C GLN A 38 24.44 0.73 -14.38
N LEU A 39 24.48 1.17 -13.12
CA LEU A 39 23.34 1.05 -12.20
C LEU A 39 22.35 2.22 -12.30
N MET A 40 22.73 3.36 -12.89
CA MET A 40 21.91 4.58 -12.94
C MET A 40 20.51 4.33 -13.54
N LEU A 41 20.42 3.50 -14.58
CA LEU A 41 19.14 3.17 -15.21
C LEU A 41 18.20 2.41 -14.26
N TYR A 42 18.74 1.47 -13.47
CA TYR A 42 17.94 0.73 -12.48
C TYR A 42 17.50 1.62 -11.32
N TRP A 43 18.37 2.51 -10.84
CA TRP A 43 18.01 3.50 -9.82
C TRP A 43 16.89 4.43 -10.28
N LEU A 44 16.94 4.87 -11.53
CA LEU A 44 15.90 5.71 -12.12
C LEU A 44 14.58 4.95 -12.26
N LEU A 45 14.64 3.68 -12.68
CA LEU A 45 13.45 2.83 -12.81
C LEU A 45 12.77 2.57 -11.46
N ILE A 46 13.56 2.25 -10.42
CA ILE A 46 13.06 2.07 -9.05
C ILE A 46 12.46 3.38 -8.53
N GLY A 47 13.13 4.51 -8.77
CA GLY A 47 12.65 5.83 -8.37
C GLY A 47 11.28 6.15 -8.97
N ILE A 48 11.12 5.96 -10.29
CA ILE A 48 9.82 6.16 -10.96
C ILE A 48 8.76 5.19 -10.41
N GLY A 49 9.12 3.93 -10.19
CA GLY A 49 8.21 2.93 -9.63
C GLY A 49 7.69 3.32 -8.24
N MET A 50 8.56 3.81 -7.36
CA MET A 50 8.18 4.26 -6.02
C MET A 50 7.28 5.50 -6.06
N VAL A 51 7.54 6.43 -6.98
CA VAL A 51 6.69 7.61 -7.17
C VAL A 51 5.29 7.20 -7.63
N ILE A 52 5.19 6.33 -8.64
CA ILE A 52 3.89 5.83 -9.14
C ILE A 52 3.14 5.09 -8.03
N LYS A 53 3.81 4.23 -7.26
CA LYS A 53 3.22 3.52 -6.13
C LYS A 53 2.66 4.50 -5.09
N GLY A 54 3.47 5.47 -4.66
CA GLY A 54 3.06 6.45 -3.64
C GLY A 54 1.87 7.31 -4.08
N PHE A 55 1.83 7.75 -5.34
CA PHE A 55 0.67 8.47 -5.89
C PHE A 55 -0.56 7.57 -5.99
N GLY A 56 -0.42 6.32 -6.44
CA GLY A 56 -1.52 5.36 -6.55
C GLY A 56 -2.17 5.05 -5.20
N GLU A 57 -1.38 4.78 -4.17
CA GLU A 57 -1.86 4.54 -2.81
C GLU A 57 -2.58 5.77 -2.23
N SER A 58 -1.97 6.95 -2.40
CA SER A 58 -2.55 8.21 -1.91
C SER A 58 -3.90 8.51 -2.58
N TYR A 59 -3.98 8.30 -3.91
CA TYR A 59 -5.21 8.51 -4.68
C TYR A 59 -6.32 7.55 -4.24
N SER A 60 -6.00 6.25 -4.16
CA SER A 60 -6.96 5.22 -3.72
C SER A 60 -7.47 5.48 -2.29
N PHE A 61 -6.57 5.84 -1.38
CA PHE A 61 -6.92 6.15 0.00
C PHE A 61 -7.78 7.42 0.11
N GLY A 62 -7.46 8.46 -0.66
CA GLY A 62 -8.25 9.69 -0.74
C GLY A 62 -9.69 9.42 -1.16
N HIS A 63 -9.89 8.67 -2.24
CA HIS A 63 -11.23 8.28 -2.71
C HIS A 63 -12.00 7.43 -1.71
N CYS A 64 -11.31 6.52 -1.01
CA CYS A 64 -11.93 5.70 0.03
C CYS A 64 -12.43 6.56 1.21
N ILE A 65 -11.67 7.58 1.61
CA ILE A 65 -12.10 8.53 2.64
C ILE A 65 -13.32 9.31 2.17
N GLU A 66 -13.29 9.87 0.96
CA GLU A 66 -14.44 10.60 0.42
C GLU A 66 -15.70 9.73 0.36
N PHE A 67 -15.58 8.50 -0.11
CA PHE A 67 -16.67 7.54 -0.17
C PHE A 67 -17.22 7.23 1.23
N SER A 68 -16.35 6.98 2.20
CA SER A 68 -16.72 6.72 3.58
C SER A 68 -17.49 7.90 4.20
N VAL A 69 -17.03 9.14 3.94
CA VAL A 69 -17.73 10.37 4.38
C VAL A 69 -19.12 10.49 3.76
N ARG A 70 -19.28 10.21 2.46
CA ARG A 70 -20.59 10.27 1.79
C ARG A 70 -21.58 9.24 2.35
N ILE A 71 -21.12 8.02 2.64
CA ILE A 71 -21.96 6.99 3.27
C ILE A 71 -22.47 7.45 4.62
N ILE A 72 -21.58 7.96 5.49
CA ILE A 72 -21.98 8.34 6.84
C ILE A 72 -22.97 9.51 6.83
N SER A 73 -22.75 10.52 5.98
CA SER A 73 -23.69 11.63 5.83
C SER A 73 -25.07 11.13 5.40
N SER A 74 -25.14 10.25 4.39
CA SER A 74 -26.40 9.66 3.95
C SER A 74 -27.06 8.80 5.03
N LEU A 75 -26.29 8.02 5.78
CA LEU A 75 -26.82 7.14 6.83
C LEU A 75 -27.42 7.97 7.97
N LEU A 76 -26.75 9.05 8.36
CA LEU A 76 -27.17 9.93 9.43
C LEU A 76 -28.49 10.65 9.07
N ASP A 77 -28.62 11.12 7.82
CA ASP A 77 -29.86 11.73 7.32
C ASP A 77 -31.03 10.73 7.35
N VAL A 78 -30.81 9.49 6.89
CA VAL A 78 -31.83 8.44 6.90
C VAL A 78 -32.23 8.07 8.33
N LEU A 79 -31.26 7.90 9.24
CA LEU A 79 -31.50 7.61 10.65
C LEU A 79 -32.28 8.74 11.32
N PHE A 80 -31.90 9.99 11.09
CA PHE A 80 -32.57 11.15 11.67
C PHE A 80 -34.03 11.26 11.21
N ASN A 81 -34.27 11.11 9.90
CA ASN A 81 -35.62 11.10 9.35
C ASN A 81 -36.46 9.94 9.93
N LYS A 82 -35.86 8.76 10.12
CA LYS A 82 -36.55 7.62 10.74
C LYS A 82 -36.88 7.86 12.21
N MET A 83 -36.00 8.51 12.96
CA MET A 83 -36.23 8.84 14.37
C MET A 83 -37.36 9.85 14.55
N MET A 84 -37.48 10.82 13.65
CA MET A 84 -38.60 11.77 13.66
C MET A 84 -39.93 11.09 13.36
N ALA A 85 -39.94 10.13 12.42
CA ALA A 85 -41.13 9.38 12.03
C ALA A 85 -41.51 8.22 12.98
N LEU A 86 -40.71 7.93 14.01
CA LEU A 86 -40.94 6.82 14.94
C LEU A 86 -42.07 7.15 15.94
N SER A 87 -43.01 6.22 16.14
CA SER A 87 -44.10 6.37 17.12
C SER A 87 -43.58 6.32 18.56
N GLU A 88 -44.32 6.91 19.49
CA GLU A 88 -43.96 6.93 20.92
C GLU A 88 -43.87 5.52 21.52
N THR A 89 -44.68 4.58 21.03
CA THR A 89 -44.65 3.17 21.44
C THR A 89 -43.35 2.48 21.02
N THR A 90 -42.75 2.85 19.89
CA THR A 90 -41.44 2.32 19.49
C THR A 90 -40.29 3.04 20.19
N LYS A 91 -40.46 4.32 20.52
CA LYS A 91 -39.51 5.09 21.35
C LYS A 91 -39.49 4.65 22.82
N SER A 92 -40.56 4.01 23.32
CA SER A 92 -40.55 3.43 24.66
C SER A 92 -39.87 2.06 24.71
N VAL A 93 -39.90 1.30 23.60
CA VAL A 93 -39.17 0.02 23.45
C VAL A 93 -37.67 0.27 23.25
N ASN A 94 -37.30 1.24 22.41
CA ASN A 94 -35.90 1.65 22.23
C ASN A 94 -35.60 2.89 23.07
N THR A 95 -34.84 2.71 24.16
CA THR A 95 -34.42 3.83 25.01
C THR A 95 -33.70 4.91 24.19
N GLN A 96 -33.94 6.19 24.52
CA GLN A 96 -33.30 7.33 23.82
C GLN A 96 -31.77 7.20 23.77
N GLY A 97 -31.16 6.59 24.79
CA GLY A 97 -29.73 6.29 24.81
C GLY A 97 -29.29 5.25 23.76
N SER A 98 -30.10 4.23 23.49
CA SER A 98 -29.83 3.25 22.43
C SER A 98 -29.89 3.89 21.04
N LEU A 99 -30.87 4.77 20.81
CA LEU A 99 -30.97 5.54 19.56
C LEU A 99 -29.79 6.49 19.35
N ALA A 100 -29.33 7.17 20.40
CA ALA A 100 -28.13 7.99 20.34
C ALA A 100 -26.87 7.15 20.03
N ASN A 101 -26.79 5.93 20.57
CA ASN A 101 -25.67 5.04 20.31
C ASN A 101 -25.63 4.57 18.85
N ILE A 102 -26.79 4.27 18.26
CA ILE A 102 -26.90 3.94 16.83
C ILE A 102 -26.48 5.15 15.97
N LEU A 103 -26.95 6.35 16.32
CA LEU A 103 -26.67 7.56 15.56
C LEU A 103 -25.18 7.93 15.54
N PHE A 104 -24.50 7.82 16.68
CA PHE A 104 -23.11 8.25 16.80
C PHE A 104 -22.12 7.09 16.76
N THR A 105 -22.21 6.17 17.72
CA THR A 105 -21.21 5.11 17.90
C THR A 105 -21.22 4.11 16.75
N ASP A 106 -22.39 3.60 16.37
CA ASP A 106 -22.45 2.54 15.34
C ASP A 106 -22.21 3.10 13.94
N THR A 107 -22.70 4.31 13.70
CA THR A 107 -22.46 5.02 12.44
C THR A 107 -20.97 5.34 12.24
N ILE A 108 -20.26 5.79 13.28
CA ILE A 108 -18.80 6.00 13.23
C ILE A 108 -18.05 4.67 13.00
N LYS A 109 -18.46 3.57 13.64
CA LYS A 109 -17.84 2.25 13.39
C LYS A 109 -17.99 1.82 11.92
N ILE A 110 -19.15 2.06 11.32
CA ILE A 110 -19.39 1.79 9.89
C ILE A 110 -18.46 2.65 9.02
N GLN A 111 -18.25 3.92 9.36
CA GLN A 111 -17.31 4.80 8.66
C GLN A 111 -15.87 4.26 8.71
N TYR A 112 -15.42 3.83 9.90
CA TYR A 112 -14.11 3.22 10.07
C TYR A 112 -13.97 1.93 9.26
N PHE A 113 -15.01 1.09 9.23
CA PHE A 113 -15.01 -0.11 8.40
C PHE A 113 -14.91 0.23 6.91
N ALA A 114 -15.76 1.15 6.43
CA ALA A 114 -15.75 1.59 5.03
C ALA A 114 -14.41 2.18 4.60
N ARG A 115 -13.73 2.93 5.49
CA ARG A 115 -12.40 3.50 5.23
C ARG A 115 -11.30 2.43 5.16
N ASN A 116 -11.39 1.36 5.95
CA ASN A 116 -10.38 0.31 5.99
C ASN A 116 -10.64 -0.83 5.00
N LEU A 117 -11.75 -0.80 4.27
CA LEU A 117 -12.13 -1.83 3.30
C LEU A 117 -11.06 -2.03 2.22
N THR A 118 -10.40 -0.95 1.79
CA THR A 118 -9.30 -1.02 0.82
C THR A 118 -8.14 -1.85 1.36
N PHE A 119 -7.75 -1.66 2.62
CA PHE A 119 -6.65 -2.43 3.23
C PHE A 119 -6.99 -3.91 3.39
N LEU A 120 -8.26 -4.24 3.64
CA LEU A 120 -8.73 -5.62 3.73
C LEU A 120 -8.44 -6.42 2.44
N ILE A 121 -8.47 -5.76 1.28
CA ILE A 121 -8.23 -6.38 -0.02
C ILE A 121 -6.77 -6.22 -0.46
N SER A 122 -6.18 -5.04 -0.27
CA SER A 122 -4.82 -4.75 -0.73
C SER A 122 -3.76 -5.58 -0.01
N ILE A 123 -3.83 -5.71 1.32
CA ILE A 123 -2.83 -6.43 2.12
C ILE A 123 -2.67 -7.91 1.69
N PRO A 124 -3.74 -8.72 1.60
CA PRO A 124 -3.58 -10.12 1.20
C PRO A 124 -3.08 -10.26 -0.24
N LEU A 125 -3.46 -9.35 -1.14
CA LEU A 125 -3.00 -9.36 -2.51
C LEU A 125 -1.49 -9.07 -2.60
N GLU A 126 -1.00 -8.05 -1.88
CA GLU A 126 0.43 -7.74 -1.80
C GLU A 126 1.23 -8.90 -1.21
N MET A 127 0.70 -9.55 -0.16
CA MET A 127 1.33 -10.70 0.47
C MET A 127 1.46 -11.88 -0.50
N ILE A 128 0.43 -12.18 -1.29
CA ILE A 128 0.48 -13.26 -2.30
C ILE A 128 1.53 -12.95 -3.36
N ILE A 129 1.58 -11.72 -3.88
CA ILE A 129 2.57 -11.31 -4.88
C ILE A 129 3.99 -11.45 -4.32
N ALA A 130 4.22 -11.00 -3.08
CA ALA A 130 5.52 -11.09 -2.43
C ALA A 130 5.98 -12.54 -2.27
N ILE A 131 5.07 -13.44 -1.86
CA ILE A 131 5.37 -14.87 -1.73
C ILE A 131 5.73 -15.49 -3.08
N ILE A 132 5.00 -15.19 -4.15
CA ILE A 132 5.28 -15.69 -5.49
C ILE A 132 6.67 -15.22 -5.95
N PHE A 133 6.96 -13.92 -5.80
CA PHE A 133 8.23 -13.34 -6.23
C PHE A 133 9.44 -13.92 -5.48
N LEU A 134 9.29 -14.11 -4.16
CA LEU A 134 10.30 -14.79 -3.34
C LEU A 134 10.48 -16.25 -3.78
N GLY A 135 9.37 -16.95 -4.04
CA GLY A 135 9.38 -18.34 -4.50
C GLY A 135 10.14 -18.52 -5.82
N THR A 136 9.92 -17.64 -6.79
CA THR A 136 10.64 -17.67 -8.08
C THR A 136 12.12 -17.33 -8.00
N TYR A 137 12.55 -16.64 -6.94
CA TYR A 137 13.95 -16.26 -6.76
C TYR A 137 14.76 -17.35 -6.06
N ILE A 138 14.11 -18.14 -5.20
CA ILE A 138 14.76 -19.24 -4.46
C ILE A 138 14.87 -20.52 -5.31
N SER A 139 14.00 -20.70 -6.31
CA SER A 139 14.00 -21.84 -7.25
C SER A 139 15.03 -21.69 -8.38
#